data_AF-A0A3D5S3R7-F1
#
_entry.id   AF-A0A3D5S3R7-F1
#
_cell.length_a   1.000
_cell.length_b   1.000
_cell.length_c   1.000
_cell.angle_alpha   90.00
_cell.angle_beta   90.00
_cell.angle_gamma   90.00
#
_symmetry.space_group_name_H-M   'P 1'
#
loop_
_entity.id
_entity.type
_entity.pdbx_description
1 polymer ?
#
loop_
_entity_poly.entity_id
_entity_poly.type
_entity_poly.pdbx_seq_one_letter_code
_entity_poly.pdbx_strand_id
1 'polypeptide(L)'
;MANDYYTRQGSYTKGTLARGDVVKSDYDALVTAFDLAQKNIKRAIKLPDEGSPQTDFLFTENAANRATKAIGFDTAGALELQAGVGSWEGTWATSTAYTLRDVVVDGAAGANTDNLYICIVAHTSGTWSTDLAAAKWELMVDVEEARNW
;
A
#
# COMPACT_ATOMS: atom_id res chain seq x y z
N MET A 1 -9.24 7.31 -23.48
CA MET A 1 -10.68 7.46 -23.80
C MET A 1 -10.84 8.85 -24.39
N ALA A 2 -11.25 8.96 -25.66
CA ALA A 2 -11.47 10.26 -26.27
C ALA A 2 -12.57 10.98 -25.50
N ASN A 3 -12.28 12.20 -25.06
CA ASN A 3 -13.22 13.00 -24.30
C ASN A 3 -14.19 13.68 -25.26
N ASP A 4 -15.38 13.10 -25.42
CA ASP A 4 -16.45 13.63 -26.27
C ASP A 4 -17.07 14.94 -25.75
N TYR A 5 -16.64 15.47 -24.59
CA TYR A 5 -17.12 16.76 -24.07
C TYR A 5 -16.82 17.94 -25.01
N TYR A 6 -15.80 17.85 -25.88
CA TYR A 6 -15.40 18.96 -26.76
C TYR A 6 -15.81 18.81 -28.24
N THR A 7 -16.43 17.69 -28.62
CA THR A 7 -16.82 17.41 -30.02
C THR A 7 -18.33 17.49 -30.26
N ARG A 8 -19.15 17.72 -29.21
CA ARG A 8 -20.60 17.95 -29.37
C ARG A 8 -20.88 19.30 -30.04
N GLN A 9 -20.98 19.27 -31.37
CA GLN A 9 -21.31 20.40 -32.24
C GLN A 9 -22.81 20.80 -32.28
N GLY A 10 -23.67 20.33 -31.36
CA GLY A 10 -25.10 20.61 -31.47
C GLY A 10 -25.84 20.70 -30.13
N SER A 11 -26.27 21.93 -29.79
CA SER A 11 -27.64 22.27 -29.33
C SER A 11 -27.78 23.49 -28.40
N TYR A 12 -26.68 24.17 -28.06
CA TYR A 12 -26.72 25.37 -27.19
C TYR A 12 -26.13 26.62 -27.84
N THR A 13 -26.56 26.94 -29.06
CA THR A 13 -26.16 28.20 -29.70
C THR A 13 -26.84 29.37 -28.98
N LYS A 14 -26.04 30.29 -28.42
CA LYS A 14 -26.54 31.49 -27.73
C LYS A 14 -27.59 32.22 -28.58
N GLY A 15 -28.75 32.49 -27.99
CA GLY A 15 -29.86 33.20 -28.66
C GLY A 15 -30.78 32.31 -29.52
N THR A 16 -30.60 30.99 -29.52
CA THR A 16 -31.49 30.02 -30.18
C THR A 16 -32.35 29.27 -29.16
N LEU A 17 -33.54 28.82 -29.58
CA LEU A 17 -34.41 28.00 -28.74
C LEU A 17 -33.85 26.57 -28.67
N ALA A 18 -33.63 26.05 -27.46
CA ALA A 18 -33.27 24.65 -27.25
C ALA A 18 -34.53 23.79 -27.16
N ARG A 19 -34.52 22.63 -27.81
CA ARG A 19 -35.63 21.68 -27.69
C ARG A 19 -35.56 20.98 -26.32
N GLY A 20 -36.68 20.97 -25.58
CA GLY A 20 -36.73 20.44 -24.22
C GLY A 20 -36.35 18.96 -24.09
N ASP A 21 -36.57 18.16 -25.13
CA ASP A 21 -36.18 16.74 -25.18
C ASP A 21 -34.65 16.55 -25.22
N VAL A 22 -33.93 17.38 -25.98
CA VAL A 22 -32.47 17.38 -26.03
C VAL A 22 -31.87 17.84 -24.71
N VAL A 23 -32.40 18.92 -24.13
CA VAL A 23 -31.95 19.43 -22.83
C VAL A 23 -32.13 18.38 -21.74
N LYS A 24 -33.29 17.71 -21.72
CA LYS A 24 -33.57 16.64 -20.77
C LYS A 24 -32.59 15.48 -20.93
N SER A 25 -32.33 15.04 -22.16
CA SER A 25 -31.37 13.96 -22.44
C SER A 25 -29.98 14.28 -21.93
N ASP A 26 -29.52 15.51 -22.09
CA ASP A 26 -28.20 15.94 -21.62
C ASP A 26 -28.11 16.01 -20.10
N TYR A 27 -29.17 16.50 -19.46
CA TYR A 27 -29.27 16.53 -18.02
C TYR A 27 -29.32 15.11 -17.43
N ASP A 28 -30.09 14.20 -18.02
CA ASP A 28 -30.15 12.80 -17.61
C ASP A 28 -28.76 12.13 -17.75
N ALA A 29 -28.02 12.44 -18.82
CA ALA A 29 -26.65 11.96 -19.00
C ALA A 29 -25.69 12.49 -17.92
N LEU A 30 -25.81 13.78 -17.55
CA LEU A 30 -25.04 14.39 -16.47
C LEU A 30 -25.32 13.71 -15.12
N VAL A 31 -26.61 13.50 -14.79
CA VAL A 31 -27.03 12.80 -13.56
C VAL A 31 -26.45 11.39 -13.53
N THR A 32 -26.53 10.68 -14.64
CA THR A 32 -25.96 9.33 -14.77
C THR A 32 -24.44 9.34 -14.54
N ALA A 33 -23.72 10.34 -15.07
CA ALA A 33 -22.29 10.49 -14.85
C ALA A 33 -21.94 10.77 -13.36
N PHE A 34 -22.75 11.59 -12.68
CA PHE A 34 -22.56 11.85 -11.25
C PHE A 34 -22.88 10.62 -10.38
N ASP A 35 -23.91 9.84 -10.72
CA ASP A 35 -24.21 8.59 -10.01
C ASP A 35 -23.07 7.58 -10.15
N LEU A 36 -22.46 7.48 -11.33
CA LEU A 36 -21.29 6.64 -11.58
C LEU A 36 -20.08 7.12 -10.77
N ALA A 37 -19.82 8.43 -10.76
CA ALA A 37 -18.76 9.02 -9.95
C ALA A 37 -18.97 8.75 -8.45
N GLN A 38 -20.19 8.92 -7.94
CA GLN A 38 -20.54 8.62 -6.56
C GLN A 38 -20.33 7.14 -6.23
N LYS A 39 -20.70 6.22 -7.13
CA LYS A 39 -20.48 4.78 -6.96
C LYS A 39 -19.00 4.44 -6.86
N ASN A 40 -18.16 5.06 -7.68
CA ASN A 40 -16.71 4.87 -7.61
C ASN A 40 -16.13 5.42 -6.30
N ILE A 41 -16.53 6.64 -5.90
CA ILE A 41 -16.09 7.26 -4.63
C ILE A 41 -16.55 6.45 -3.42
N LYS A 42 -17.74 5.84 -3.46
CA LYS A 42 -18.24 4.94 -2.39
C LYS A 42 -17.43 3.65 -2.28
N ARG A 43 -16.76 3.22 -3.34
CA ARG A 43 -15.91 2.02 -3.39
C ARG A 43 -14.42 2.33 -3.23
N ALA A 44 -14.05 3.61 -3.19
CA ALA A 44 -12.68 4.04 -3.01
C ALA A 44 -12.26 3.96 -1.53
N ILE A 45 -10.96 3.79 -1.31
CA ILE A 45 -10.33 4.02 -0.01
C ILE A 45 -10.25 5.54 0.18
N LYS A 46 -10.73 6.04 1.32
CA LYS A 46 -10.71 7.48 1.64
C LYS A 46 -9.68 7.73 2.71
N LEU A 47 -8.75 8.63 2.42
CA LEU A 47 -7.79 9.13 3.38
C LEU A 47 -8.18 10.56 3.80
N PRO A 48 -7.89 10.97 5.04
CA PRO A 48 -8.08 12.33 5.50
C PRO A 48 -7.26 13.34 4.67
N ASP A 49 -7.79 14.56 4.54
CA ASP A 49 -7.11 15.68 3.89
C ASP A 49 -6.16 16.34 4.89
N GLU A 50 -4.97 15.77 5.05
CA GLU A 50 -4.01 16.16 6.09
C GLU A 50 -2.94 17.15 5.60
N GLY A 51 -2.95 17.51 4.30
CA GLY A 51 -1.78 18.12 3.65
C GLY A 51 -0.59 17.14 3.59
N SER A 52 0.50 17.53 2.90
CA SER A 52 1.79 16.82 2.74
C SER A 52 1.99 15.54 3.60
N PRO A 53 2.31 14.37 3.00
CA PRO A 53 3.31 14.26 1.92
C PRO A 53 2.79 14.00 0.51
N GLN A 54 1.49 13.81 0.29
CA GLN A 54 0.97 13.41 -1.03
C GLN A 54 -0.26 14.25 -1.40
N THR A 55 -0.19 14.98 -2.52
CA THR A 55 -1.34 15.64 -3.15
C THR A 55 -2.08 14.72 -4.12
N ASP A 56 -1.48 13.58 -4.46
CA ASP A 56 -2.06 12.51 -5.28
C ASP A 56 -1.49 11.17 -4.80
N PHE A 57 -2.34 10.15 -4.66
CA PHE A 57 -1.95 8.84 -4.13
C PHE A 57 -1.93 7.81 -5.27
N LEU A 58 -0.77 7.63 -5.91
CA LEU A 58 -0.61 6.74 -7.07
C LEU A 58 0.50 5.69 -6.85
N PHE A 59 0.14 4.42 -6.97
CA PHE A 59 1.11 3.34 -7.13
C PHE A 59 1.56 3.24 -8.59
N THR A 60 2.80 3.61 -8.87
CA THR A 60 3.37 3.58 -10.24
C THR A 60 3.89 2.18 -10.63
N GLU A 61 3.96 1.25 -9.68
CA GLU A 61 4.49 -0.10 -9.88
C GLU A 61 3.64 -0.97 -10.82
N ASN A 62 4.32 -1.76 -11.64
CA ASN A 62 3.68 -2.71 -12.56
C ASN A 62 3.00 -3.88 -11.81
N ALA A 63 2.19 -4.66 -12.53
CA ALA A 63 1.45 -5.77 -11.91
C ALA A 63 2.34 -6.86 -11.30
N ALA A 64 3.51 -7.14 -11.88
CA ALA A 64 4.44 -8.13 -11.36
C ALA A 64 5.05 -7.68 -10.02
N ASN A 65 5.44 -6.41 -9.93
CA ASN A 65 6.01 -5.82 -8.71
C ASN A 65 4.97 -5.65 -7.60
N ARG A 66 3.67 -5.58 -7.94
CA ARG A 66 2.55 -5.50 -7.00
C ARG A 66 2.05 -6.86 -6.53
N ALA A 67 2.43 -7.96 -7.20
CA ALA A 67 1.96 -9.28 -6.80
C ALA A 67 2.37 -9.57 -5.35
N THR A 68 1.45 -10.15 -4.58
CA THR A 68 1.63 -10.56 -3.16
C THR A 68 1.97 -9.45 -2.16
N LYS A 69 2.00 -8.18 -2.57
CA LYS A 69 2.26 -7.05 -1.68
C LYS A 69 0.98 -6.55 -0.99
N ALA A 70 1.13 -6.02 0.21
CA ALA A 70 0.07 -5.36 0.95
C ALA A 70 0.07 -3.86 0.67
N ILE A 71 -1.06 -3.18 0.94
CA ILE A 71 -1.11 -1.72 0.94
C ILE A 71 -0.81 -1.26 2.37
N GLY A 72 0.15 -0.34 2.53
CA GLY A 72 0.59 0.16 3.84
C GLY A 72 0.97 1.64 3.81
N PHE A 73 1.53 2.12 4.92
CA PHE A 73 2.04 3.48 5.07
C PHE A 73 3.52 3.45 5.46
N ASP A 74 4.31 4.34 4.87
CA ASP A 74 5.74 4.51 5.17
C ASP A 74 5.98 5.30 6.47
N THR A 75 7.25 5.54 6.81
CA THR A 75 7.63 6.31 8.02
C THR A 75 7.16 7.77 8.00
N ALA A 76 6.84 8.33 6.83
CA ALA A 76 6.30 9.67 6.68
C ALA A 76 4.76 9.69 6.58
N GLY A 77 4.11 8.52 6.64
CA GLY A 77 2.65 8.39 6.51
C GLY A 77 2.13 8.42 5.07
N ALA A 78 3.00 8.31 4.06
CA ALA A 78 2.58 8.20 2.67
C ALA A 78 2.16 6.76 2.32
N LEU A 79 1.22 6.60 1.37
CA LEU A 79 0.81 5.29 0.88
C LEU A 79 1.94 4.59 0.13
N GLU A 80 2.23 3.34 0.49
CA GLU A 80 3.21 2.50 -0.19
C GLU A 80 2.72 1.07 -0.42
N LEU A 81 3.35 0.38 -1.37
CA LEU A 81 3.21 -1.07 -1.53
C LEU A 81 4.15 -1.75 -0.55
N GLN A 82 3.59 -2.15 0.57
CA GLN A 82 4.32 -2.84 1.61
C GLN A 82 4.71 -4.24 1.11
N ALA A 83 6.00 -4.57 1.22
CA ALA A 83 6.56 -5.84 0.74
C ALA A 83 5.92 -7.09 1.39
N GLY A 84 5.23 -6.94 2.52
CA GLY A 84 4.44 -7.98 3.18
C GLY A 84 4.24 -7.70 4.67
N VAL A 85 3.72 -8.68 5.41
CA VAL A 85 3.70 -8.71 6.91
C VAL A 85 5.12 -9.00 7.45
N GLY A 86 6.15 -8.55 6.72
CA GLY A 86 7.53 -8.96 6.87
C GLY A 86 8.04 -9.79 5.69
N SER A 87 9.25 -9.49 5.23
CA SER A 87 9.95 -10.27 4.20
C SER A 87 10.66 -11.45 4.89
N TRP A 88 10.55 -12.65 4.35
CA TRP A 88 11.32 -13.79 4.85
C TRP A 88 12.75 -13.73 4.31
N GLU A 89 13.71 -13.48 5.19
CA GLU A 89 15.13 -13.32 4.83
C GLU A 89 15.95 -14.61 5.01
N GLY A 90 15.33 -15.68 5.53
CA GLY A 90 16.02 -16.93 5.84
C GLY A 90 16.79 -16.86 7.15
N THR A 91 17.96 -17.51 7.22
CA THR A 91 18.77 -17.54 8.44
C THR A 91 19.44 -16.19 8.68
N TRP A 92 19.36 -15.71 9.93
CA TRP A 92 20.02 -14.47 10.32
C TRP A 92 21.53 -14.52 10.05
N ALA A 93 22.06 -13.43 9.50
CA ALA A 93 23.48 -13.26 9.20
C ALA A 93 23.99 -11.89 9.63
N THR A 94 25.29 -11.81 9.93
CA THR A 94 25.97 -10.56 10.26
C THR A 94 26.25 -9.72 9.01
N SER A 95 26.41 -8.40 9.17
CA SER A 95 26.66 -7.46 8.06
C SER A 95 25.57 -7.44 6.98
N THR A 96 24.34 -7.80 7.34
CA THR A 96 23.17 -7.82 6.46
C THR A 96 22.25 -6.66 6.79
N ALA A 97 21.73 -5.95 5.79
CA ALA A 97 20.75 -4.89 6.00
C ALA A 97 19.36 -5.52 6.17
N TYR A 98 18.77 -5.36 7.36
CA TYR A 98 17.41 -5.76 7.66
C TYR A 98 16.50 -4.55 7.76
N THR A 99 15.36 -4.61 7.10
CA THR A 99 14.30 -3.61 7.12
C THR A 99 13.26 -3.93 8.18
N LEU A 100 12.41 -2.94 8.48
CA LEU A 100 11.34 -3.11 9.44
C LEU A 100 10.39 -4.23 8.99
N ARG A 101 10.10 -5.16 9.90
CA ARG A 101 9.30 -6.39 9.74
C ARG A 101 10.00 -7.56 9.08
N ASP A 102 11.26 -7.47 8.67
CA ASP A 102 11.95 -8.66 8.14
C ASP A 102 11.93 -9.82 9.15
N VAL A 103 11.70 -11.03 8.66
CA VAL A 103 11.58 -12.24 9.46
C VAL A 103 12.77 -13.14 9.18
N VAL A 104 13.43 -13.58 10.25
CA VAL A 104 14.61 -14.46 10.19
C VAL A 104 14.41 -15.69 11.06
N VAL A 105 15.13 -16.77 10.73
CA VAL A 105 15.40 -17.86 11.67
C VAL A 105 16.74 -17.63 12.36
N ASP A 106 16.76 -17.79 13.68
CA ASP A 106 18.00 -17.78 14.45
C ASP A 106 18.81 -19.07 14.22
N GLY A 107 19.97 -18.92 13.58
CA GLY A 107 20.87 -20.04 13.25
C GLY A 107 22.27 -19.87 13.83
N ALA A 108 23.26 -20.55 13.23
CA ALA A 108 24.62 -20.64 13.78
C ALA A 108 25.36 -19.31 13.97
N ALA A 109 24.98 -18.26 13.24
CA ALA A 109 25.55 -16.92 13.43
C ALA A 109 24.97 -16.19 14.66
N GLY A 110 23.78 -16.59 15.11
CA GLY A 110 23.11 -16.06 16.30
C GLY A 110 23.25 -16.97 17.51
N ALA A 111 22.13 -17.31 18.16
CA ALA A 111 22.08 -18.23 19.30
C ALA A 111 21.78 -19.68 18.89
N ASN A 112 21.53 -19.94 17.60
CA ASN A 112 21.26 -21.27 17.04
C ASN A 112 20.08 -21.98 17.73
N THR A 113 19.00 -21.24 17.97
CA THR A 113 17.78 -21.72 18.64
C THR A 113 16.70 -22.22 17.68
N ASP A 114 16.84 -21.99 16.36
CA ASP A 114 15.82 -22.22 15.34
C ASP A 114 14.54 -21.36 15.51
N ASN A 115 14.52 -20.44 16.49
CA ASN A 115 13.41 -19.54 16.75
C ASN A 115 13.20 -18.54 15.60
N LEU A 116 11.96 -18.12 15.40
CA LEU A 116 11.63 -17.06 14.43
C LEU A 116 11.57 -15.71 15.11
N TYR A 117 12.23 -14.73 14.50
CA TYR A 117 12.26 -13.35 14.98
C TYR A 117 11.81 -12.38 13.90
N ILE A 118 11.19 -11.28 14.32
CA ILE A 118 10.85 -10.14 13.46
C ILE A 118 11.71 -8.93 13.80
N CYS A 119 12.19 -8.25 12.77
CA CYS A 119 12.95 -7.01 12.89
C CYS A 119 12.00 -5.86 13.25
N ILE A 120 12.20 -5.23 14.39
CA ILE A 120 11.37 -4.11 14.88
C ILE A 120 12.05 -2.75 14.72
N VAL A 121 13.34 -2.73 14.39
CA VAL A 121 14.11 -1.52 14.07
C VAL A 121 15.02 -1.80 12.88
N ALA A 122 14.84 -1.09 11.77
CA ALA A 122 15.69 -1.25 10.59
C ALA A 122 17.16 -0.95 10.91
N HIS A 123 18.07 -1.85 10.53
CA HIS A 123 19.50 -1.75 10.83
C HIS A 123 20.34 -2.65 9.93
N THR A 124 21.65 -2.40 9.89
CA THR A 124 22.62 -3.41 9.44
C THR A 124 23.05 -4.25 10.63
N SER A 125 22.91 -5.58 10.53
CA SER A 125 23.21 -6.51 11.62
C SER A 125 24.68 -6.47 12.02
N GLY A 126 24.93 -6.46 13.32
CA GLY A 126 26.26 -6.56 13.92
C GLY A 126 26.42 -7.95 14.53
N THR A 127 26.23 -8.02 15.84
CA THR A 127 26.28 -9.26 16.62
C THR A 127 24.89 -9.53 17.17
N TRP A 128 24.40 -10.78 17.06
CA TRP A 128 23.05 -11.18 17.45
C TRP A 128 22.67 -10.73 18.86
N SER A 129 23.50 -11.04 19.85
CA SER A 129 23.23 -10.68 21.25
C SER A 129 23.20 -9.18 21.50
N THR A 130 24.01 -8.40 20.77
CA THR A 130 24.00 -6.93 20.84
C THR A 130 22.75 -6.37 20.20
N ASP A 131 22.36 -6.89 19.03
CA ASP A 131 21.15 -6.46 18.32
C ASP A 131 19.88 -6.84 19.09
N LEU A 132 19.86 -8.01 19.73
CA LEU A 132 18.76 -8.46 20.58
C LEU A 132 18.65 -7.62 21.87
N ALA A 133 19.76 -7.36 22.56
CA ALA A 133 19.78 -6.51 23.75
C ALA A 133 19.41 -5.05 23.44
N ALA A 134 19.64 -4.60 22.22
CA ALA A 134 19.22 -3.30 21.71
C ALA A 134 17.75 -3.26 21.25
N ALA A 135 16.97 -4.31 21.48
CA ALA A 135 15.57 -4.43 21.06
C ALA A 135 15.38 -4.16 19.56
N LYS A 136 16.24 -4.71 18.71
CA LYS A 136 16.09 -4.66 17.25
C LYS A 136 15.29 -5.84 16.70
N TRP A 137 15.18 -6.92 17.47
CA TRP A 137 14.49 -8.16 17.13
C TRP A 137 13.47 -8.50 18.21
N GLU A 138 12.30 -8.97 17.80
CA GLU A 138 11.25 -9.48 18.69
C GLU A 138 10.97 -10.95 18.36
N LEU A 139 10.80 -11.79 19.38
CA LEU A 139 10.53 -13.22 19.22
C LEU A 139 9.08 -13.42 18.72
N MET A 140 8.92 -14.08 17.58
CA MET A 140 7.60 -14.43 17.03
C MET A 140 7.17 -15.83 17.44
N VAL A 141 8.10 -16.80 17.32
CA VAL A 141 7.83 -18.21 17.57
C VAL A 141 9.01 -18.78 18.34
N ASP A 142 8.71 -19.28 19.55
CA ASP A 142 9.59 -20.16 20.28
C ASP A 142 9.39 -21.60 19.78
N VAL A 143 10.42 -22.12 19.11
CA VAL A 143 10.39 -23.47 18.52
C VAL A 143 10.51 -24.55 19.60
N GLU A 144 11.21 -24.29 20.70
CA GLU A 144 11.31 -25.26 21.79
C GLU A 144 9.95 -25.44 22.48
N GLU A 145 9.25 -24.33 22.75
CA GLU A 145 7.91 -24.38 23.32
C GLU A 145 6.92 -25.08 22.37
N ALA A 146 6.94 -24.75 21.07
CA ALA A 146 6.02 -25.30 20.08
C ALA A 146 6.16 -26.81 19.86
N ARG A 147 7.34 -27.39 20.12
CA ARG A 147 7.60 -28.84 19.97
C ARG A 147 7.09 -29.68 21.14
N ASN A 148 6.74 -29.06 22.26
CA ASN A 148 6.35 -29.73 23.49
C ASN A 148 4.82 -29.85 23.67
N TRP A 149 4.05 -29.75 22.57
CA TRP A 149 2.60 -29.93 22.51
C TRP A 149 2.22 -31.17 21.70
#